data_AF-A0A1G1CF95-F1
#
_entry.id   AF-A0A1G1CF95-F1
#
_cell.length_a   1.000
_cell.length_b   1.000
_cell.length_c   1.000
_cell.angle_alpha   90.00
_cell.angle_beta   90.00
_cell.angle_gamma   90.00
#
_symmetry.space_group_name_H-M   'P 1'
#
loop_
_entity.id
_entity.type
_entity.pdbx_description
1 polymer ?
#
loop_
_entity_poly.entity_id
_entity_poly.type
_entity_poly.pdbx_seq_one_letter_code
_entity_poly.pdbx_strand_id
1 'polypeptide(L)'
;MAMAIATIVGGLAVLWVVRSFRRAPTRPDPWDSEVSRDELQAMDTPVCVKCLTPVEDANQHYCPKCGSVTGEFTRYIPFVNIRFNYSSLDTLWRKVRAKETPLAGRVTAAILIIALLACGLGVLAGWLILY
;
A
#
# COMPACT_ATOMS: atom_id res chain seq x y z
N MET A 1 -28.69 -26.51 -12.79
CA MET A 1 -28.31 -26.99 -11.44
C MET A 1 -26.83 -27.35 -11.32
N ALA A 2 -26.26 -28.21 -12.18
CA ALA A 2 -24.86 -28.65 -12.05
C ALA A 2 -23.81 -27.52 -12.02
N MET A 3 -23.96 -26.48 -12.86
CA MET A 3 -23.03 -25.34 -12.86
C MET A 3 -23.09 -24.50 -11.58
N ALA A 4 -24.28 -24.35 -10.97
CA ALA A 4 -24.43 -23.61 -9.73
C ALA A 4 -23.82 -24.37 -8.53
N ILE A 5 -23.87 -25.70 -8.56
CA ILE A 5 -23.23 -26.53 -7.54
C ILE A 5 -21.69 -26.42 -7.66
N ALA A 6 -21.16 -26.46 -8.89
CA ALA A 6 -19.73 -26.35 -9.13
C ALA A 6 -19.15 -25.01 -8.65
N THR A 7 -19.85 -23.89 -8.86
CA THR A 7 -19.40 -22.57 -8.39
C THR A 7 -19.42 -22.44 -6.87
N ILE A 8 -20.46 -22.96 -6.21
CA ILE A 8 -20.56 -22.94 -4.74
C ILE A 8 -19.46 -23.81 -4.11
N VAL A 9 -19.26 -25.03 -4.60
CA VAL A 9 -18.22 -25.94 -4.09
C VAL A 9 -16.82 -25.37 -4.32
N GLY A 10 -16.56 -24.80 -5.51
CA GLY A 10 -15.30 -24.11 -5.79
C GLY A 10 -15.05 -22.91 -4.88
N GLY A 11 -16.07 -22.07 -4.66
CA GLY A 11 -15.98 -20.93 -3.74
C GLY A 11 -15.72 -21.35 -2.29
N LEU A 12 -16.41 -22.39 -1.81
CA LEU A 12 -16.19 -22.93 -0.46
C LEU A 12 -14.78 -23.53 -0.31
N ALA A 13 -14.27 -24.24 -1.32
CA ALA A 13 -12.92 -24.78 -1.32
C ALA A 13 -11.86 -23.68 -1.25
N VAL A 14 -12.00 -22.61 -2.05
CA VAL A 14 -11.09 -21.45 -2.00
C VAL A 14 -11.15 -20.77 -0.64
N LEU A 15 -12.34 -20.54 -0.09
CA LEU A 15 -12.50 -19.95 1.24
C LEU A 15 -11.85 -20.81 2.32
N TRP A 16 -12.01 -22.13 2.28
CA TRP A 16 -11.37 -23.06 3.21
C TRP A 16 -9.85 -22.98 3.14
N VAL A 17 -9.28 -23.00 1.93
CA VAL A 17 -7.83 -22.87 1.71
C VAL A 17 -7.30 -21.54 2.25
N VAL A 18 -7.94 -20.42 1.88
CA VAL A 18 -7.55 -19.08 2.37
C VAL A 18 -7.63 -19.01 3.88
N ARG A 19 -8.71 -19.54 4.47
CA ARG A 19 -8.91 -19.53 5.92
C ARG A 19 -7.91 -20.44 6.63
N SER A 20 -7.49 -21.54 6.01
CA SER A 20 -6.45 -22.42 6.52
C SER A 20 -5.09 -21.73 6.55
N PHE A 21 -4.69 -21.08 5.46
CA PHE A 21 -3.45 -20.30 5.43
C PHE A 21 -3.47 -19.13 6.42
N ARG A 22 -4.60 -18.42 6.55
CA ARG A 22 -4.74 -17.34 7.54
C ARG A 22 -4.73 -17.80 8.99
N ARG A 23 -5.03 -19.08 9.26
CA ARG A 23 -5.03 -19.67 10.61
C ARG A 23 -3.73 -20.41 10.93
N ALA A 24 -2.79 -20.50 10.00
CA ALA A 24 -1.49 -21.10 10.26
C ALA A 24 -0.84 -20.35 11.44
N PRO A 25 -0.47 -21.05 12.54
CA PRO A 25 0.13 -20.39 13.68
C PRO A 25 1.44 -19.74 13.25
N THR A 26 1.59 -18.44 13.55
CA THR A 26 2.88 -17.76 13.42
C THR A 26 3.85 -18.38 14.41
N ARG A 27 5.06 -18.72 13.96
CA ARG A 27 6.12 -19.15 14.87
C ARG A 27 6.35 -18.02 15.90
N PRO A 28 6.34 -18.31 17.21
CA PRO A 28 6.64 -17.28 18.21
C PRO A 28 8.03 -16.72 17.94
N ASP A 29 8.18 -15.42 18.17
CA ASP A 29 9.45 -14.73 18.03
C ASP A 29 10.46 -15.32 19.05
N PRO A 30 11.67 -15.75 18.64
CA PRO A 30 12.67 -16.27 19.56
C PRO A 30 12.99 -15.37 20.76
N TRP A 31 12.77 -14.06 20.63
CA TRP A 31 13.11 -13.06 21.65
C TRP A 31 11.91 -12.62 22.51
N ASP A 32 10.73 -13.24 22.36
CA ASP A 32 9.51 -12.84 23.09
C ASP A 32 9.58 -13.08 24.61
N SER A 33 10.52 -13.92 25.05
CA SER A 33 10.69 -14.34 26.44
C SER A 33 11.79 -13.55 27.18
N GLU A 34 12.63 -12.83 26.44
CA GLU A 34 13.75 -12.07 27.01
C GLU A 34 13.34 -10.70 27.54
N VAL A 35 12.25 -10.14 27.02
CA VAL A 35 11.74 -8.82 27.40
C VAL A 35 10.28 -8.97 27.81
N SER A 36 9.96 -8.61 29.05
CA SER A 36 8.58 -8.64 29.52
C SER A 36 7.75 -7.56 28.82
N ARG A 37 6.45 -7.80 28.63
CA ARG A 37 5.55 -6.78 28.07
C ARG A 37 5.49 -5.52 28.93
N ASP A 38 5.69 -5.65 30.23
CA ASP A 38 5.72 -4.55 31.18
C ASP A 38 6.94 -3.65 30.96
N GLU A 39 8.11 -4.24 30.62
CA GLU A 39 9.31 -3.50 30.24
C GLU A 39 9.14 -2.79 28.89
N LEU A 40 8.48 -3.42 27.91
CA LEU A 40 8.18 -2.79 26.62
C LEU A 40 7.23 -1.60 26.79
N GLN A 41 6.20 -1.72 27.62
CA GLN A 41 5.29 -0.62 27.95
C GLN A 41 5.97 0.49 28.75
N ALA A 42 7.00 0.20 29.54
CA ALA A 42 7.77 1.23 30.24
C ALA A 42 8.65 2.08 29.30
N MET A 43 8.97 1.60 28.09
CA MET A 43 9.73 2.32 27.07
C MET A 43 8.85 3.18 26.14
N ASP A 44 7.66 3.58 26.59
CA ASP A 44 6.50 4.05 25.80
C ASP A 44 6.68 5.34 24.99
N THR A 45 7.87 5.94 24.93
CA THR A 45 8.09 7.12 24.11
C THR A 45 8.74 6.73 22.78
N PRO A 46 7.96 6.56 21.70
CA PRO A 46 8.53 6.29 20.39
C PRO A 46 9.40 7.48 19.96
N VAL A 47 10.63 7.21 19.55
CA VAL A 47 11.57 8.24 19.08
C VAL A 47 11.72 8.19 17.57
N CYS A 48 11.90 9.36 16.96
CA CYS A 48 12.23 9.42 15.54
C CYS A 48 13.64 8.89 15.29
N VAL A 49 13.79 7.86 14.46
CA VAL A 49 15.09 7.24 14.12
C VAL A 49 16.09 8.20 13.45
N LYS A 50 15.61 9.31 12.88
CA LYS A 50 16.45 10.30 12.19
C LYS A 50 16.89 11.44 13.11
N CYS A 51 15.96 12.06 13.83
CA CYS A 51 16.23 13.26 14.63
C CYS A 51 16.24 13.02 16.14
N LEU A 52 16.03 11.77 16.57
CA LEU A 52 16.01 11.29 17.96
C LEU A 52 15.08 12.11 18.87
N THR A 53 14.10 12.78 18.27
CA THR A 53 13.12 13.57 19.00
C THR A 53 11.96 12.65 19.39
N PRO A 54 11.47 12.71 20.64
CA PRO A 54 10.30 11.95 21.05
C PRO A 54 9.10 12.34 20.18
N VAL A 55 8.34 11.33 19.77
CA VAL A 55 7.10 11.48 19.02
C VAL A 55 5.96 11.34 20.02
N GLU A 56 5.07 12.33 20.06
CA GLU A 56 3.99 12.41 21.06
C GLU A 56 2.94 11.31 20.91
N ASP A 57 2.80 10.75 19.71
CA ASP A 57 1.80 9.74 19.39
C ASP A 57 2.43 8.59 18.56
N ALA A 58 2.28 7.36 19.04
CA ALA A 58 2.74 6.15 18.35
C ALA A 58 2.04 5.95 16.98
N ASN A 59 0.87 6.55 16.78
CA ASN A 59 0.14 6.51 15.51
C ASN A 59 0.60 7.56 14.50
N GLN A 60 1.51 8.48 14.85
CA GLN A 60 2.06 9.45 13.89
C GLN A 60 3.02 8.78 12.91
N HIS A 61 2.59 8.75 11.64
CA HIS A 61 3.41 8.21 10.54
C HIS A 61 4.61 9.07 10.16
N TYR A 62 4.58 10.36 10.49
CA TYR A 62 5.63 11.31 10.14
C TYR A 62 5.99 12.18 11.34
N CYS A 63 7.29 12.35 11.57
CA CYS A 63 7.81 13.24 12.59
C CYS A 63 7.46 14.70 12.26
N PRO A 64 6.84 15.48 13.18
CA PRO A 64 6.52 16.88 12.95
C PRO A 64 7.76 17.77 12.81
N LYS A 65 8.90 17.37 13.40
CA LYS A 65 10.14 18.15 13.39
C LYS A 65 10.92 18.01 12.09
N CYS A 66 11.05 16.79 11.55
CA CYS A 66 11.95 16.53 10.42
C CYS A 66 11.29 15.84 9.21
N GLY A 67 10.00 15.52 9.29
CA GLY A 67 9.24 14.85 8.22
C GLY A 67 9.70 13.43 7.91
N SER A 68 10.55 12.82 8.75
CA SER A 68 10.97 11.43 8.58
C SER A 68 9.84 10.50 9.02
N VAL A 69 9.80 9.31 8.43
CA VAL A 69 8.82 8.28 8.76
C VAL A 69 9.07 7.80 10.19
N THR A 70 8.00 7.72 10.98
CA THR A 70 8.04 7.33 12.41
C THR A 70 6.97 6.29 12.74
N GLY A 71 7.17 5.53 13.83
CA GLY A 71 6.26 4.48 14.28
C GLY A 71 6.82 3.06 14.15
N GLU A 72 6.17 2.12 14.84
CA GLU A 72 6.55 0.70 14.93
C GLU A 72 6.61 0.02 13.55
N PHE A 73 5.72 0.43 12.64
CA PHE A 73 5.64 -0.07 11.29
C PHE A 73 6.37 0.79 10.26
N THR A 74 7.38 1.58 10.64
CA THR A 74 8.19 2.44 9.74
C THR A 74 8.62 1.79 8.44
N ARG A 75 8.98 0.49 8.46
CA ARG A 75 9.34 -0.29 7.27
C ARG A 75 8.15 -0.61 6.35
N TYR A 76 6.92 -0.55 6.87
CA TYR A 76 5.65 -0.80 6.17
C TYR A 76 4.82 0.48 5.95
N ILE A 77 5.19 1.64 6.51
CA ILE A 77 4.51 2.92 6.24
C ILE A 77 4.53 3.39 4.77
N PRO A 78 5.46 3.01 3.85
CA PRO A 78 5.30 3.41 2.45
C PRO A 78 3.93 3.02 1.87
N PHE A 79 3.23 2.01 2.40
CA PHE A 79 1.90 1.59 1.93
C PHE A 79 0.77 2.61 2.19
N VAL A 80 0.85 3.45 3.23
CA VAL A 80 -0.22 4.41 3.54
C VAL A 80 -0.29 5.52 2.50
N ASN A 81 0.87 5.97 2.03
CA ASN A 81 0.98 7.04 1.05
C ASN A 81 1.30 6.53 -0.36
N ILE A 82 1.29 5.21 -0.59
CA ILE A 82 1.55 4.62 -1.91
C ILE A 82 0.54 5.11 -2.95
N ARG A 83 -0.75 5.23 -2.61
CA ARG A 83 -1.73 5.71 -3.60
C ARG A 83 -1.43 7.13 -4.06
N PHE A 84 -0.85 7.96 -3.20
CA PHE A 84 -0.56 9.37 -3.52
C PHE A 84 0.85 9.54 -4.11
N ASN A 85 1.84 8.75 -3.69
CA ASN A 85 3.21 8.82 -4.20
C ASN A 85 3.45 7.98 -5.46
N TYR A 86 2.75 6.86 -5.62
CA TYR A 86 2.93 5.87 -6.71
C TYR A 86 1.67 5.72 -7.58
N SER A 87 0.72 6.65 -7.53
CA SER A 87 -0.34 6.72 -8.55
C SER A 87 0.31 6.79 -9.93
N SER A 88 -0.14 5.93 -10.83
CA SER A 88 0.35 5.86 -12.21
C SER A 88 0.12 7.19 -12.93
N LEU A 89 -1.04 7.83 -12.72
CA LEU A 89 -1.35 9.13 -13.34
C LEU A 89 -0.51 10.28 -12.75
N ASP A 90 -0.40 10.37 -11.42
CA ASP A 90 0.36 11.46 -10.78
C ASP A 90 1.85 11.37 -11.13
N THR A 91 2.40 10.15 -11.14
CA THR A 91 3.79 9.91 -11.51
C THR A 91 4.06 10.27 -12.98
N LEU A 92 3.18 9.86 -13.90
CA LEU A 92 3.31 10.21 -15.31
C LEU A 92 3.16 11.72 -15.54
N TRP A 93 2.22 12.37 -14.86
CA TRP A 93 1.99 13.82 -14.97
C TRP A 93 3.17 14.64 -14.46
N ARG A 94 3.75 14.27 -13.31
CA ARG A 94 5.00 14.86 -12.82
C ARG A 94 6.13 14.71 -13.83
N LYS A 95 6.23 13.55 -14.50
CA LYS A 95 7.26 13.30 -15.52
C LYS A 95 7.07 14.17 -16.77
N VAL A 96 5.83 14.42 -17.20
CA VAL A 96 5.54 15.36 -18.31
C VAL A 96 5.91 16.81 -17.95
N ARG A 97 5.68 17.20 -16.68
CA ARG A 97 5.90 18.56 -16.16
C ARG A 97 7.36 18.82 -15.76
N ALA A 98 8.12 17.80 -15.39
CA ALA A 98 9.51 17.93 -14.97
C ALA A 98 10.41 18.36 -16.14
N LYS A 99 11.00 19.56 -16.03
CA LYS A 99 11.94 20.11 -17.02
C LYS A 99 13.26 19.32 -17.10
N GLU A 100 13.62 18.65 -16.02
CA GLU A 100 14.84 17.83 -15.86
C GLU A 100 14.83 16.53 -16.68
N THR A 101 13.67 16.12 -17.24
CA THR A 101 13.54 14.83 -17.93
C THR A 101 13.81 14.97 -19.44
N PRO A 102 14.49 13.99 -20.06
CA PRO A 102 14.75 14.02 -21.51
C PRO A 102 13.44 14.04 -22.29
N LEU A 103 13.43 14.73 -23.45
CA LEU A 103 12.25 14.92 -24.30
C LEU A 103 11.52 13.60 -24.59
N ALA A 104 12.27 12.53 -24.91
CA ALA A 104 11.74 11.20 -25.15
C ALA A 104 10.92 10.69 -23.95
N GLY A 105 11.43 10.84 -22.72
CA GLY A 105 10.73 10.42 -21.51
C GLY A 105 9.42 11.18 -21.25
N ARG A 106 9.35 12.45 -21.67
CA ARG A 106 8.14 13.29 -21.57
C ARG A 106 7.09 12.86 -22.60
N VAL A 107 7.53 12.59 -23.83
CA VAL A 107 6.65 12.10 -24.91
C VAL A 107 6.08 10.72 -24.55
N THR A 108 6.92 9.79 -24.07
CA THR A 108 6.44 8.46 -23.64
C THR A 108 5.43 8.58 -22.49
N ALA A 109 5.67 9.45 -21.51
CA ALA A 109 4.72 9.66 -20.41
C ALA A 109 3.38 10.25 -20.89
N ALA A 110 3.41 11.19 -21.85
CA ALA A 110 2.21 11.76 -22.44
C ALA A 110 1.39 10.72 -23.22
N ILE A 111 2.05 9.87 -24.01
CA ILE A 111 1.40 8.77 -24.74
C ILE A 111 0.70 7.81 -23.78
N LEU A 112 1.37 7.43 -22.69
CA LEU A 112 0.79 6.52 -21.68
C LEU A 112 -0.43 7.14 -20.99
N ILE A 113 -0.43 8.44 -20.70
CA ILE A 113 -1.59 9.14 -20.16
C ILE A 113 -2.76 9.12 -21.15
N ILE A 114 -2.51 9.43 -22.42
CA ILE A 114 -3.54 9.43 -23.47
C ILE A 114 -4.14 8.03 -23.64
N ALA A 115 -3.29 6.98 -23.65
CA ALA A 115 -3.74 5.60 -23.76
C ALA A 115 -4.64 5.17 -22.58
N LEU A 116 -4.29 5.58 -21.35
CA LEU A 116 -5.10 5.29 -20.16
C LEU A 116 -6.47 6.00 -20.22
N LEU A 117 -6.52 7.26 -20.67
CA LEU A 117 -7.77 8.00 -20.83
C LEU A 117 -8.65 7.41 -21.94
N ALA A 118 -8.05 7.03 -23.08
CA ALA A 118 -8.77 6.40 -24.19
C ALA A 118 -9.35 5.04 -23.79
N CYS A 119 -8.63 4.25 -23.00
CA CYS A 119 -9.13 2.97 -22.48
C CYS A 119 -10.33 3.18 -21.53
N GLY A 120 -10.24 4.17 -20.62
CA GLY A 120 -11.36 4.52 -19.73
C GLY A 120 -12.61 5.00 -20.49
N LEU A 121 -12.43 5.84 -21.51
CA LEU A 121 -13.52 6.32 -22.38
C LEU A 121 -14.12 5.18 -23.21
N GLY A 122 -13.31 4.25 -23.71
CA GLY A 122 -13.79 3.08 -24.45
C GLY A 122 -14.65 2.14 -23.60
N VAL A 123 -14.26 1.92 -22.34
CA VAL A 123 -15.06 1.12 -21.39
C VAL A 123 -16.38 1.83 -21.06
N LEU A 124 -16.36 3.14 -20.84
CA LEU A 124 -17.57 3.93 -20.58
C LEU A 124 -18.51 3.96 -21.79
N ALA A 125 -17.98 4.15 -23.00
CA ALA A 125 -18.77 4.12 -24.23
C ALA A 125 -19.36 2.73 -24.50
N GLY A 126 -18.59 1.66 -24.28
CA GLY A 126 -19.10 0.29 -24.37
C GLY A 126 -20.21 0.02 -23.36
N TRP A 127 -20.09 0.54 -22.14
CA TRP A 127 -21.13 0.42 -21.12
C TRP A 127 -22.42 1.18 -21.50
N LEU A 128 -22.30 2.38 -22.07
CA LEU A 128 -23.42 3.22 -22.54
C LEU A 128 -24.13 2.69 -23.80
N ILE A 129 -23.47 1.84 -24.59
CA ILE A 129 -24.06 1.21 -25.77
C ILE A 129 -24.78 -0.10 -25.41
N LEU A 130 -24.38 -0.75 -24.31
CA LEU A 130 -24.91 -2.04 -23.87
C LEU A 130 -26.01 -1.94 -22.80
N TYR A 131 -26.31 -0.74 -22.28
CA TYR A 131 -27.33 -0.46 -21.26
C TYR A 131 -28.24 0.68 -21.70
#